data_AF-A0A969XPG3-F1
#
_entry.id   AF-A0A969XPG3-F1
#
_cell.length_a   1.000
_cell.length_b   1.000
_cell.length_c   1.000
_cell.angle_alpha   90.00
_cell.angle_beta   90.00
_cell.angle_gamma   90.00
#
_symmetry.space_group_name_H-M   'P 1'
#
loop_
_entity.id
_entity.type
_entity.pdbx_description
1 polymer ?
#
loop_
_entity_poly.entity_id
_entity_poly.type
_entity_poly.pdbx_seq_one_letter_code
_entity_poly.pdbx_strand_id
1 'polypeptide(L)'
;RRGPGLRRVLGAVLLVAPLAWAVVANGPRVDASRDWEAQAWLEGVAQALPPGALVITGDDRHTFSLAYLQWAEGRRSDLLVVDGDLWQEPWYAAQVARRGGLGDLPTPCPLAVLVEHVLPKRPVVLTSWREELALGRAVIEEQGFWVIGGDGNARRIPGAGLSAGNEWAAWRVLRAD
;
A
#
# COMPACT_ATOMS: atom_id res chain seq x y z
N ARG A 1 -45.29 -16.33 -39.28
CA ARG A 1 -45.37 -15.88 -37.86
C ARG A 1 -44.09 -16.31 -37.14
N ARG A 2 -43.20 -15.39 -36.76
CA ARG A 2 -41.99 -15.72 -35.98
C ARG A 2 -42.42 -16.18 -34.58
N GLY A 3 -42.10 -17.42 -34.21
CA GLY A 3 -42.56 -18.05 -32.96
C GLY A 3 -42.00 -17.39 -31.71
N PRO A 4 -42.66 -17.54 -30.54
CA PRO A 4 -42.27 -16.93 -29.28
C PRO A 4 -40.83 -17.30 -28.82
N GLY A 5 -40.28 -18.42 -29.29
CA GLY A 5 -38.89 -18.81 -29.04
C GLY A 5 -37.86 -17.85 -29.65
N LEU A 6 -38.12 -17.28 -30.84
CA LEU A 6 -37.18 -16.36 -31.48
C LEU A 6 -37.03 -15.05 -30.70
N ARG A 7 -38.12 -14.57 -30.09
CA ARG A 7 -38.10 -13.35 -29.25
C ARG A 7 -37.33 -13.57 -27.96
N ARG A 8 -37.42 -14.77 -27.36
CA ARG A 8 -36.65 -15.14 -26.17
C ARG A 8 -35.16 -15.28 -26.47
N VAL A 9 -34.81 -15.89 -27.60
CA VAL A 9 -33.41 -16.00 -28.06
C VAL A 9 -32.82 -14.62 -28.34
N LEU A 10 -33.54 -13.76 -29.08
CA LEU A 10 -33.11 -12.39 -29.35
C LEU A 10 -32.93 -11.58 -28.05
N GLY A 11 -33.85 -11.72 -27.10
CA GLY A 11 -33.75 -11.07 -25.79
C GLY A 11 -32.54 -11.56 -24.99
N ALA A 12 -32.28 -12.87 -24.96
CA ALA A 12 -31.11 -13.44 -24.30
C ALA A 12 -29.80 -12.98 -24.96
N VAL A 13 -29.74 -12.94 -26.29
CA VAL A 13 -28.57 -12.43 -27.03
C VAL A 13 -28.34 -10.95 -26.73
N LEU A 14 -29.38 -10.12 -26.72
CA LEU A 14 -29.27 -8.70 -26.37
C LEU A 14 -28.77 -8.46 -24.95
N LEU A 15 -29.11 -9.35 -24.01
CA LEU A 15 -28.62 -9.26 -22.63
C LEU A 15 -27.17 -9.73 -22.48
N VAL A 16 -26.80 -10.85 -23.13
CA VAL A 16 -25.51 -11.50 -22.92
C VAL A 16 -24.41 -10.94 -23.82
N ALA A 17 -24.73 -10.51 -25.04
CA ALA A 17 -23.75 -10.00 -26.00
C ALA A 17 -22.88 -8.84 -25.48
N PRO A 18 -23.42 -7.78 -24.83
CA PRO A 18 -22.57 -6.70 -24.31
C PRO A 18 -21.64 -7.17 -23.17
N LEU A 19 -22.10 -8.09 -22.32
CA LEU A 19 -21.27 -8.70 -21.26
C LEU A 19 -20.16 -9.57 -21.86
N ALA A 20 -20.49 -10.44 -22.82
CA ALA A 20 -19.53 -11.28 -23.50
C ALA A 20 -18.49 -10.45 -24.26
N TRP A 21 -18.92 -9.38 -24.94
CA TRP A 21 -18.02 -8.43 -25.59
C TRP A 21 -17.09 -7.74 -24.59
N ALA A 22 -17.62 -7.26 -23.47
CA ALA A 22 -16.82 -6.61 -22.44
C ALA A 22 -15.75 -7.55 -21.86
N VAL A 23 -16.08 -8.82 -21.63
CA VAL A 23 -15.15 -9.85 -21.15
C VAL A 23 -14.07 -10.15 -22.19
N VAL A 24 -14.43 -10.32 -23.47
CA VAL A 24 -13.43 -10.63 -24.52
C VAL A 24 -12.53 -9.42 -24.82
N ALA A 25 -13.10 -8.22 -24.90
CA ALA A 25 -12.36 -7.01 -25.24
C ALA A 25 -11.43 -6.55 -24.11
N ASN A 26 -11.84 -6.71 -22.85
CA ASN A 26 -11.07 -6.23 -21.70
C ASN A 26 -10.38 -7.33 -20.92
N GLY A 27 -10.78 -8.59 -21.05
CA GLY A 27 -10.29 -9.74 -20.26
C GLY A 27 -8.77 -9.77 -20.14
N PRO A 28 -8.01 -9.81 -21.25
CA PRO A 28 -6.55 -9.82 -21.18
C PRO A 28 -5.92 -8.58 -20.54
N ARG A 29 -6.62 -7.43 -20.54
CA ARG A 29 -6.15 -6.17 -19.93
C ARG A 29 -6.43 -6.10 -18.43
N VAL A 30 -7.45 -6.82 -17.95
CA VAL A 30 -7.84 -6.86 -16.53
C VAL A 30 -7.45 -8.18 -15.86
N ASP A 31 -6.77 -9.07 -16.59
CA ASP A 31 -6.33 -10.37 -16.10
C ASP A 31 -5.13 -10.21 -15.16
N ALA A 32 -5.43 -10.13 -13.86
CA ALA A 32 -4.45 -10.13 -12.78
C ALA A 32 -4.15 -11.55 -12.26
N SER A 33 -4.58 -12.62 -12.95
CA SER A 33 -4.43 -14.01 -12.47
C SER A 33 -2.98 -14.47 -12.31
N ARG A 34 -2.03 -13.74 -12.91
CA ARG A 34 -0.59 -13.98 -12.79
C ARG A 34 0.15 -12.87 -12.06
N ASP A 35 -0.58 -11.91 -11.50
CA ASP A 35 0.00 -10.83 -10.72
C ASP A 35 0.21 -11.29 -9.27
N TRP A 36 1.31 -12.00 -9.06
CA TRP A 36 1.78 -12.45 -7.74
C TRP A 36 2.69 -11.42 -7.07
N GLU A 37 2.88 -10.25 -7.68
CA GLU A 37 3.87 -9.26 -7.26
C GLU A 37 3.49 -8.65 -5.91
N ALA A 38 2.22 -8.29 -5.76
CA ALA A 38 1.67 -7.84 -4.48
C ALA A 38 1.83 -8.90 -3.38
N GLN A 39 1.62 -10.18 -3.70
CA GLN A 39 1.73 -11.28 -2.74
C GLN A 39 3.18 -11.59 -2.36
N ALA A 40 4.10 -11.58 -3.33
CA ALA A 40 5.53 -11.76 -3.08
C ALA A 40 6.12 -10.61 -2.25
N TRP A 41 5.72 -9.36 -2.54
CA TRP A 41 6.06 -8.20 -1.72
C TRP A 41 5.50 -8.34 -0.31
N LEU A 42 4.24 -8.75 -0.17
CA LEU A 42 3.57 -8.92 1.10
C LEU A 42 4.29 -9.93 2.02
N GLU A 43 4.74 -11.06 1.48
CA GLU A 43 5.49 -12.06 2.26
C GLU A 43 6.86 -11.53 2.72
N GLY A 44 7.58 -10.80 1.85
CA GLY A 44 8.83 -10.16 2.23
C GLY A 44 8.65 -9.11 3.32
N VAL A 45 7.67 -8.23 3.14
CA VAL A 45 7.36 -7.13 4.07
C VAL A 45 6.80 -7.64 5.39
N ALA A 46 5.96 -8.68 5.39
CA ALA A 46 5.41 -9.26 6.61
C ALA A 46 6.51 -9.83 7.54
N GLN A 47 7.58 -10.37 6.95
CA GLN A 47 8.72 -10.92 7.70
C GLN A 47 9.71 -9.84 8.14
N ALA A 48 9.94 -8.83 7.29
CA ALA A 48 10.97 -7.82 7.52
C ALA A 48 10.52 -6.66 8.41
N LEU A 49 9.21 -6.34 8.46
CA LEU A 49 8.74 -5.19 9.23
C LEU A 49 8.95 -5.38 10.74
N PRO A 50 9.51 -4.37 11.45
CA PRO A 50 9.64 -4.41 12.89
C PRO A 50 8.29 -4.66 13.59
N PRO A 51 8.25 -5.44 14.69
CA PRO A 51 7.02 -5.65 15.45
C PRO A 51 6.43 -4.32 15.95
N GLY A 52 5.11 -4.16 15.82
CA GLY A 52 4.38 -3.00 16.30
C GLY A 52 4.61 -1.70 15.53
N ALA A 53 5.32 -1.73 14.40
CA ALA A 53 5.70 -0.52 13.67
C ALA A 53 4.50 0.30 13.16
N LEU A 54 4.68 1.61 13.11
CA LEU A 54 3.88 2.50 12.28
C LEU A 54 4.42 2.40 10.85
N VAL A 55 3.59 1.95 9.91
CA VAL A 55 3.95 1.83 8.49
C VAL A 55 3.22 2.92 7.72
N ILE A 56 3.98 3.86 7.16
CA ILE A 56 3.46 4.92 6.31
C ILE A 56 3.65 4.50 4.85
N THR A 57 2.54 4.33 4.16
CA THR A 57 2.49 4.00 2.73
C THR A 57 2.21 5.25 1.90
N GLY A 58 2.62 5.23 0.63
CA GLY A 58 2.25 6.25 -0.37
C GLY A 58 1.91 5.63 -1.72
N ASP A 59 1.59 4.34 -1.73
CA ASP A 59 1.04 3.63 -2.88
C ASP A 59 -0.15 2.79 -2.37
N ASP A 60 -1.30 2.95 -3.00
CA ASP A 60 -2.53 2.20 -2.72
C ASP A 60 -2.27 0.68 -2.67
N ARG A 61 -1.40 0.16 -3.54
CA ARG A 61 -1.04 -1.26 -3.58
C ARG A 61 -0.44 -1.70 -2.26
N HIS A 62 0.47 -0.92 -1.69
CA HIS A 62 1.07 -1.21 -0.38
C HIS A 62 0.03 -1.11 0.73
N THR A 63 -0.79 -0.04 0.72
CA THR A 63 -1.86 0.18 1.70
C THR A 63 -2.84 -0.99 1.73
N PHE A 64 -3.38 -1.38 0.57
CA PHE A 64 -4.39 -2.43 0.46
C PHE A 64 -3.82 -3.82 0.70
N SER A 65 -2.59 -4.09 0.26
CA SER A 65 -1.93 -5.38 0.52
C SER A 65 -1.75 -5.59 2.03
N LEU A 66 -1.22 -4.59 2.74
CA LEU A 66 -1.07 -4.67 4.20
C LEU A 66 -2.43 -4.71 4.91
N ALA A 67 -3.42 -3.96 4.45
CA ALA A 67 -4.77 -4.02 5.00
C ALA A 67 -5.40 -5.42 4.83
N TYR A 68 -5.19 -6.08 3.68
CA TYR A 68 -5.63 -7.44 3.43
C TYR A 68 -4.97 -8.43 4.40
N LEU A 69 -3.65 -8.33 4.56
CA LEU A 69 -2.88 -9.14 5.53
C LEU A 69 -3.47 -9.03 6.95
N GLN A 70 -3.82 -7.82 7.37
CA GLN A 70 -4.36 -7.56 8.70
C GLN A 70 -5.80 -8.02 8.87
N TRP A 71 -6.67 -7.69 7.92
CA TRP A 71 -8.12 -7.86 8.09
C TRP A 71 -8.66 -9.16 7.52
N ALA A 72 -8.11 -9.64 6.39
CA ALA A 72 -8.55 -10.88 5.77
C ALA A 72 -7.77 -12.08 6.31
N GLU A 73 -6.45 -11.96 6.47
CA GLU A 73 -5.61 -13.08 6.94
C GLU A 73 -5.38 -13.08 8.45
N GLY A 74 -5.69 -11.98 9.16
CA GLY A 74 -5.47 -11.87 10.61
C GLY A 74 -3.99 -11.84 11.02
N ARG A 75 -3.09 -11.57 10.07
CA ARG A 75 -1.64 -11.52 10.28
C ARG A 75 -1.18 -10.08 10.49
N ARG A 76 -0.06 -9.91 11.21
CA ARG A 76 0.56 -8.60 11.47
C ARG A 76 -0.42 -7.53 11.99
N SER A 77 -1.38 -7.92 12.81
CA SER A 77 -2.35 -7.02 13.46
C SER A 77 -1.70 -6.09 14.49
N ASP A 78 -0.42 -6.31 14.81
CA ASP A 78 0.44 -5.43 15.59
C ASP A 78 0.79 -4.12 14.87
N LEU A 79 0.79 -4.12 13.53
CA LEU A 79 1.19 -2.96 12.74
C LEU A 79 0.11 -1.88 12.75
N LEU A 80 0.54 -0.61 12.78
CA LEU A 80 -0.33 0.53 12.49
C LEU A 80 -0.04 1.01 11.07
N VAL A 81 -0.89 0.64 10.13
CA VAL A 81 -0.74 1.02 8.71
C VAL A 81 -1.50 2.32 8.44
N VAL A 82 -0.80 3.28 7.86
CA VAL A 82 -1.32 4.61 7.52
C VAL A 82 -0.96 4.94 6.08
N ASP A 83 -1.97 5.18 5.29
CA ASP A 83 -1.82 5.82 3.99
C ASP A 83 -1.51 7.29 4.21
N GLY A 84 -0.30 7.69 3.83
CA GLY A 84 0.17 9.04 4.11
C GLY A 84 -0.53 10.11 3.27
N ASP A 85 -1.10 9.75 2.12
CA ASP A 85 -1.80 10.69 1.25
C ASP A 85 -3.27 10.84 1.67
N LEU A 86 -3.86 9.75 2.18
CA LEU A 86 -5.19 9.77 2.80
C LEU A 86 -5.19 10.34 4.22
N TRP A 87 -4.03 10.48 4.87
CA TRP A 87 -3.93 10.90 6.28
C TRP A 87 -4.57 12.26 6.58
N GLN A 88 -4.60 13.20 5.61
CA GLN A 88 -5.23 14.50 5.81
C GLN A 88 -6.76 14.45 5.75
N GLU A 89 -7.35 13.33 5.32
CA GLU A 89 -8.80 13.16 5.27
C GLU A 89 -9.35 12.92 6.68
N PRO A 90 -10.24 13.79 7.22
CA PRO A 90 -10.68 13.71 8.62
C PRO A 90 -11.31 12.37 9.00
N TRP A 91 -12.06 11.76 8.09
CA TRP A 91 -12.71 10.46 8.30
C TRP A 91 -11.66 9.34 8.44
N TYR A 92 -10.61 9.39 7.64
CA TYR A 92 -9.55 8.39 7.61
C TYR A 92 -8.64 8.53 8.82
N ALA A 93 -8.22 9.76 9.13
CA ALA A 93 -7.42 10.07 10.30
C ALA A 93 -8.13 9.63 11.59
N ALA A 94 -9.43 9.89 11.71
CA ALA A 94 -10.24 9.42 12.83
C ALA A 94 -10.31 7.88 12.90
N GLN A 95 -10.41 7.18 11.77
CA GLN A 95 -10.38 5.71 11.73
C GLN A 95 -9.03 5.15 12.18
N VAL A 96 -7.93 5.71 11.69
CA VAL A 96 -6.57 5.33 12.10
C VAL A 96 -6.35 5.62 13.59
N ALA A 97 -6.77 6.79 14.08
CA ALA A 97 -6.61 7.17 15.48
C ALA A 97 -7.31 6.20 16.43
N ARG A 98 -8.55 5.79 16.09
CA ARG A 98 -9.29 4.77 16.86
C ARG A 98 -8.57 3.42 16.88
N ARG A 99 -8.01 2.98 15.75
CA ARG A 99 -7.28 1.70 15.65
C ARG A 99 -5.92 1.74 16.36
N GLY A 100 -5.20 2.84 16.20
CA GLY A 100 -3.82 3.01 16.68
C GLY A 100 -3.70 3.45 18.13
N GLY A 101 -4.82 3.76 18.79
CA GLY A 101 -4.83 4.30 20.16
C GLY A 101 -4.28 5.73 20.25
N LEU A 102 -4.48 6.55 19.21
CA LEU A 102 -3.97 7.93 19.11
C LEU A 102 -4.97 8.96 19.64
N GLY A 103 -5.77 8.60 20.65
CA GLY A 103 -6.88 9.44 21.13
C GLY A 103 -6.43 10.75 21.80
N ASP A 104 -5.15 10.85 22.16
CA ASP A 104 -4.49 12.04 22.72
C ASP A 104 -3.91 12.97 21.64
N LEU A 105 -3.87 12.54 20.37
CA LEU A 105 -3.39 13.34 19.25
C LEU A 105 -4.58 13.98 18.51
N PRO A 106 -4.58 15.30 18.28
CA PRO A 106 -5.57 15.92 17.41
C PRO A 106 -5.34 15.44 15.97
N THR A 107 -6.34 14.77 15.37
CA THR A 107 -6.27 14.24 14.00
C THR A 107 -7.36 14.85 13.11
N PRO A 108 -7.07 15.19 11.84
CA PRO A 108 -5.78 15.04 11.17
C PRO A 108 -4.76 16.07 11.65
N CYS A 109 -3.48 15.68 11.60
CA CYS A 109 -2.34 16.56 11.85
C CYS A 109 -1.31 16.37 10.73
N PRO A 110 -0.27 17.21 10.61
CA PRO A 110 0.84 16.91 9.72
C PRO A 110 1.46 15.54 10.05
N LEU A 111 1.86 14.76 9.03
CA LEU A 111 2.47 13.43 9.23
C LEU A 111 3.70 13.47 10.14
N ALA A 112 4.51 14.53 10.04
CA ALA A 112 5.68 14.70 10.90
C ALA A 112 5.30 14.71 12.40
N VAL A 113 4.16 15.33 12.75
CA VAL A 113 3.65 15.38 14.13
C VAL A 113 3.19 13.98 14.57
N LEU A 114 2.53 13.22 13.69
CA LEU A 114 2.19 11.83 13.95
C LEU A 114 3.45 11.00 14.21
N VAL A 115 4.46 11.10 13.34
CA VAL A 115 5.74 10.40 13.48
C VAL A 115 6.40 10.75 14.80
N GLU A 116 6.50 12.03 15.16
CA GLU A 116 7.11 12.46 16.43
C GLU A 116 6.37 11.93 17.65
N HIS A 117 5.05 11.90 17.60
CA HIS A 117 4.23 11.34 18.69
C HIS A 117 4.47 9.84 18.88
N VAL A 118 4.68 9.12 17.78
CA VAL A 118 4.69 7.65 17.73
C VAL A 118 6.10 7.07 17.86
N LEU A 119 7.12 7.75 17.34
CA LEU A 119 8.51 7.30 17.30
C LEU A 119 9.09 6.86 18.67
N PRO A 120 8.76 7.53 19.81
CA PRO A 120 9.22 7.07 21.12
C PRO A 120 8.59 5.74 21.58
N LYS A 121 7.45 5.36 20.98
CA LYS A 121 6.62 4.22 21.41
C LYS A 121 6.80 3.01 20.48
N ARG A 122 7.13 3.22 19.21
CA ARG A 122 7.26 2.16 18.20
C ARG A 122 8.12 2.62 17.01
N PRO A 123 8.75 1.69 16.27
CA PRO A 123 9.47 2.00 15.04
C PRO A 123 8.54 2.63 13.98
N VAL A 124 9.09 3.49 13.13
CA VAL A 124 8.36 4.07 12.00
C VAL A 124 9.02 3.61 10.71
N VAL A 125 8.22 3.09 9.79
CA VAL A 125 8.65 2.58 8.49
C VAL A 125 7.93 3.34 7.38
N LEU A 126 8.66 3.69 6.32
CA LEU A 126 8.14 4.25 5.09
C LEU A 126 8.26 3.20 3.98
N THR A 127 7.16 2.88 3.28
CA THR A 127 7.22 2.00 2.09
C THR A 127 7.41 2.78 0.78
N SER A 128 7.26 4.09 0.83
CA SER A 128 7.63 5.03 -0.23
C SER A 128 8.42 6.18 0.39
N TRP A 129 9.37 6.73 -0.36
CA TRP A 129 10.21 7.81 0.15
C TRP A 129 9.39 9.08 0.43
N ARG A 130 9.54 9.64 1.64
CA ARG A 130 8.91 10.91 2.06
C ARG A 130 9.93 11.82 2.70
N GLU A 131 10.42 12.79 1.93
CA GLU A 131 11.50 13.69 2.35
C GLU A 131 11.13 14.46 3.63
N GLU A 132 9.88 14.88 3.77
CA GLU A 132 9.38 15.61 4.93
C GLU A 132 9.46 14.82 6.25
N LEU A 133 9.53 13.49 6.17
CA LEU A 133 9.65 12.61 7.34
C LEU A 133 11.09 12.17 7.58
N ALA A 134 11.86 11.99 6.52
CA ALA A 134 13.25 11.55 6.58
C ALA A 134 14.23 12.68 6.95
N LEU A 135 13.93 13.93 6.59
CA LEU A 135 14.84 15.05 6.76
C LEU A 135 15.17 15.29 8.23
N GLY A 136 16.47 15.33 8.52
CA GLY A 136 16.99 15.53 9.89
C GLY A 136 16.89 14.30 10.79
N ARG A 137 16.47 13.13 10.29
CA ARG A 137 16.36 11.89 11.07
C ARG A 137 17.36 10.83 10.60
N ALA A 138 17.66 9.89 11.50
CA ALA A 138 18.38 8.67 11.16
C ALA A 138 17.44 7.73 10.41
N VAL A 139 17.78 7.41 9.15
CA VAL A 139 17.00 6.52 8.30
C VAL A 139 17.90 5.38 7.81
N ILE A 140 17.40 4.16 7.90
CA ILE A 140 18.06 2.95 7.40
C ILE A 140 17.18 2.37 6.30
N GLU A 141 17.76 2.10 5.14
CA GLU A 141 17.07 1.37 4.08
C GLU A 141 17.22 -0.13 4.30
N GLU A 142 16.09 -0.84 4.38
CA GLU A 142 16.02 -2.28 4.55
C GLU A 142 15.08 -2.86 3.50
N GLN A 143 15.59 -3.73 2.62
CA GLN A 143 14.78 -4.54 1.70
C GLN A 143 13.70 -3.75 0.91
N GLY A 144 13.98 -2.49 0.53
CA GLY A 144 13.07 -1.65 -0.26
C GLY A 144 12.09 -0.81 0.57
N PHE A 145 12.26 -0.71 1.89
CA PHE A 145 11.57 0.24 2.75
C PHE A 145 12.58 1.00 3.63
N TRP A 146 12.13 2.08 4.27
CA TRP A 146 12.98 2.94 5.09
C TRP A 146 12.51 2.96 6.55
N VAL A 147 13.40 2.61 7.48
CA VAL A 147 13.12 2.62 8.92
C VAL A 147 13.68 3.89 9.54
N ILE A 148 12.83 4.66 10.21
CA ILE A 148 13.19 5.86 10.97
C ILE A 148 13.48 5.45 12.41
N GLY A 149 14.66 5.82 12.92
CA GLY A 149 15.00 5.70 14.35
C GLY A 149 15.84 4.50 14.77
N GLY A 150 16.79 4.04 13.94
CA GLY A 150 17.77 3.02 14.34
C GLY A 150 19.01 3.58 15.06
N ASP A 151 19.45 2.91 16.13
CA ASP A 151 20.65 3.24 16.93
C ASP A 151 21.99 2.94 16.21
N GLY A 152 21.95 2.52 14.94
CA GLY A 152 23.12 2.04 14.21
C GLY A 152 23.37 2.83 12.94
N ASN A 153 24.48 3.57 12.91
CA ASN A 153 25.14 4.13 11.73
C ASN A 153 24.20 4.65 10.62
N ALA A 154 23.41 5.68 10.97
CA ALA A 154 22.56 6.41 10.04
C ALA A 154 23.37 6.88 8.82
N ARG A 155 23.11 6.32 7.64
CA ARG A 155 23.54 6.97 6.40
C ARG A 155 22.65 8.19 6.22
N ARG A 156 23.23 9.38 6.42
CA ARG A 156 22.61 10.64 6.03
C ARG A 156 22.53 10.63 4.51
N ILE A 157 21.39 10.25 3.94
CA ILE A 157 21.22 10.27 2.48
C ILE A 157 21.23 11.74 2.06
N PRO A 158 22.18 12.20 1.24
CA PRO A 158 22.16 13.56 0.73
C PRO A 158 20.94 13.69 -0.16
N GLY A 159 20.18 14.79 0.01
CA GLY A 159 18.95 15.06 -0.73
C GLY A 159 19.10 14.68 -2.20
N ALA A 160 18.39 13.63 -2.60
CA ALA A 160 18.52 13.05 -3.91
C ALA A 160 17.14 13.03 -4.54
N GLY A 161 16.99 13.82 -5.60
CA GLY A 161 15.93 13.63 -6.56
C GLY A 161 15.96 12.19 -7.05
N LEU A 162 15.04 11.38 -6.56
CA LEU A 162 14.65 10.12 -7.15
C LEU A 162 13.18 10.28 -7.48
N SER A 163 12.98 10.52 -8.77
CA SER A 163 11.70 10.60 -9.44
C SER A 163 10.80 9.45 -9.00
N ALA A 164 9.56 9.78 -8.65
CA ALA A 164 8.44 8.87 -8.39
C ALA A 164 8.02 8.02 -9.62
N GLY A 165 8.97 7.57 -10.44
CA GLY A 165 8.70 7.00 -11.77
C GLY A 165 9.55 5.80 -12.18
N ASN A 166 10.51 5.33 -11.37
CA ASN A 166 11.43 4.27 -11.79
C ASN A 166 11.81 3.23 -10.71
N GLU A 167 11.04 3.12 -9.62
CA GLU A 167 11.28 2.14 -8.54
C GLU A 167 11.23 0.66 -9.01
N TRP A 168 10.69 0.41 -10.22
CA TRP A 168 10.63 -0.92 -10.85
C TRP A 168 11.87 -1.29 -11.69
N ALA A 169 12.75 -0.34 -12.02
CA ALA A 169 13.92 -0.62 -12.87
C ALA A 169 15.06 -1.30 -12.11
N ALA A 170 15.24 -0.95 -10.83
CA ALA A 170 16.30 -1.52 -9.98
C ALA A 170 16.09 -3.03 -9.71
N TRP A 171 14.83 -3.47 -9.59
CA TRP A 171 14.49 -4.88 -9.36
C TRP A 171 14.49 -5.75 -10.62
N ARG A 172 14.41 -5.17 -11.82
CA ARG A 172 14.50 -5.94 -13.07
C ARG A 172 15.93 -6.47 -13.32
N VAL A 173 16.94 -5.82 -12.76
CA VAL A 173 18.36 -6.22 -12.87
C VAL A 173 18.66 -7.45 -11.99
N LEU A 174 17.91 -7.67 -10.91
CA LEU A 174 18.11 -8.82 -10.01
C LEU A 174 17.38 -10.11 -10.47
N ARG A 175 16.80 -10.13 -11.68
CA ARG A 175 16.14 -11.30 -12.28
C ARG A 175 16.76 -11.74 -13.61
N ALA A 176 17.91 -11.18 -13.95
CA ALA A 176 18.74 -11.61 -15.07
C ALA A 176 20.00 -12.27 -14.52
N ASP A 177 19.82 -13.42 -13.85
CA ASP A 177 20.78 -14.53 -13.75
C ASP A 177 20.03 -15.80 -13.33
#